data_AF-A0A560L632-F1
#
_entry.id   AF-A0A560L632-F1
#
_cell.length_a   1.000
_cell.length_b   1.000
_cell.length_c   1.000
_cell.angle_alpha   90.00
_cell.angle_beta   90.00
_cell.angle_gamma   90.00
#
_symmetry.space_group_name_H-M   'P 1'
#
loop_
_entity.id
_entity.type
_entity.pdbx_description
1 polymer ?
#
loop_
_entity_poly.entity_id
_entity_poly.type
_entity_poly.pdbx_seq_one_letter_code
_entity_poly.pdbx_strand_id
1 'polypeptide(L)'
;MTQNTQDLRIGGVSMKCLLSGAQTGGQFCLFENRSNGDTRTPIHVHADYDETIYMVEGELAAIIDRKEHSLTTGDCIFMPRGVPS
;
A
#
# COMPACT_ATOMS: atom_id res chain seq x y z
N MET A 1 -17.66 6.30 18.47
CA MET A 1 -16.36 6.09 19.14
C MET A 1 -15.28 6.32 18.09
N THR A 2 -14.64 7.49 18.08
CA THR A 2 -13.54 7.78 17.15
C THR A 2 -12.28 7.12 17.69
N GLN A 3 -11.93 5.96 17.14
CA GLN A 3 -10.66 5.31 17.46
C GLN A 3 -9.51 6.10 16.83
N ASN A 4 -8.45 6.23 17.62
CA ASN A 4 -7.21 6.90 17.28
C ASN A 4 -6.58 6.19 16.06
N THR A 5 -6.70 6.77 14.86
CA THR A 5 -5.99 6.28 13.68
C THR A 5 -4.50 6.49 13.92
N GLN A 6 -3.74 5.40 14.04
CA GLN A 6 -2.29 5.50 14.16
C GLN A 6 -1.71 5.92 12.81
N ASP A 7 -1.05 7.08 12.79
CA ASP A 7 -0.24 7.54 11.68
C ASP A 7 1.17 7.00 11.85
N LEU A 8 1.51 6.01 11.03
CA LEU A 8 2.84 5.42 10.99
C LEU A 8 3.66 6.10 9.89
N ARG A 9 4.92 6.45 10.18
CA ARG A 9 5.82 7.04 9.18
C ARG A 9 6.95 6.07 8.86
N ILE A 10 7.00 5.58 7.62
CA ILE A 10 8.03 4.64 7.14
C ILE A 10 8.62 5.20 5.84
N GLY A 11 9.94 5.37 5.81
CA GLY A 11 10.64 5.71 4.56
C GLY A 11 10.13 6.98 3.86
N GLY A 12 9.62 7.96 4.62
CA GLY A 12 9.02 9.19 4.07
C GLY A 12 7.53 9.09 3.72
N VAL A 13 6.95 7.89 3.76
CA VAL A 13 5.52 7.66 3.56
C VAL A 13 4.78 7.77 4.90
N SER A 14 3.72 8.57 4.92
CA SER A 14 2.74 8.63 6.01
C SER A 14 1.63 7.63 5.73
N MET A 15 1.51 6.62 6.59
CA MET A 15 0.52 5.55 6.49
C MET A 15 -0.52 5.73 7.59
N LYS A 16 -1.74 6.03 7.20
CA LYS A 16 -2.88 6.14 8.11
C LYS A 16 -3.70 4.85 8.04
N CYS A 17 -3.76 4.11 9.14
CA CYS A 17 -4.63 2.95 9.24
C CYS A 17 -6.10 3.39 9.27
N LEU A 18 -6.87 3.11 8.21
CA LEU A 18 -8.31 3.38 8.14
C LEU A 18 -9.11 2.22 8.74
N LEU A 19 -8.73 0.98 8.42
CA LEU A 19 -9.28 -0.24 8.98
C LEU A 19 -8.14 -1.21 9.33
N SER A 20 -8.05 -1.57 10.60
CA SER A 20 -7.12 -2.62 11.07
C SER A 20 -7.68 -4.01 10.81
N GLY A 21 -6.80 -5.01 10.80
CA GLY A 21 -7.23 -6.42 10.73
C GLY A 21 -8.19 -6.80 11.87
N ALA A 22 -8.01 -6.25 13.08
CA ALA A 22 -8.93 -6.50 14.19
C ALA A 22 -10.36 -5.99 13.89
N GLN A 23 -10.49 -4.85 13.21
CA GLN A 23 -11.80 -4.28 12.83
C GLN A 23 -12.48 -5.05 11.70
N THR A 24 -11.72 -5.74 10.84
CA THR A 24 -12.24 -6.51 9.70
C THR A 24 -12.39 -8.00 10.00
N GLY A 25 -12.13 -8.42 11.25
CA GLY A 25 -12.14 -9.84 11.64
C GLY A 25 -11.00 -10.65 11.01
N GLY A 26 -9.87 -10.00 10.71
CA GLY A 26 -8.68 -10.61 10.13
C GLY A 26 -8.72 -10.77 8.62
N GLN A 27 -9.74 -10.24 7.92
CA GLN A 27 -9.90 -10.43 6.48
C GLN A 27 -9.00 -9.53 5.64
N PHE A 28 -8.83 -8.27 6.04
CA PHE A 28 -7.95 -7.31 5.37
C PHE A 28 -7.58 -6.14 6.29
N CYS A 29 -6.62 -5.32 5.86
CA CYS A 29 -6.39 -4.00 6.43
C CYS A 29 -6.44 -2.96 5.32
N LEU A 30 -6.79 -1.72 5.67
CA LEU A 30 -6.88 -0.62 4.71
C LEU A 30 -6.08 0.57 5.25
N PHE A 31 -5.14 1.03 4.44
CA PHE A 31 -4.29 2.18 4.73
C PHE A 31 -4.50 3.27 3.69
N GLU A 32 -4.52 4.53 4.13
CA GLU A 32 -4.26 5.68 3.27
C GLU A 32 -2.78 6.00 3.37
N ASN A 33 -2.08 5.94 2.23
CA ASN A 33 -0.65 6.25 2.15
C ASN A 33 -0.45 7.59 1.46
N ARG A 34 0.34 8.47 2.07
CA ARG A 34 0.72 9.77 1.49
C ARG A 34 2.23 9.94 1.49
N SER A 35 2.76 10.45 0.40
CA SER A 35 4.16 10.80 0.22
C SER A 35 4.26 12.20 -0.39
N ASN A 36 5.37 12.90 -0.15
CA ASN A 36 5.66 14.18 -0.78
C ASN A 36 6.43 14.03 -2.11
N GLY A 37 6.48 12.81 -2.66
CA GLY A 37 7.40 12.45 -3.74
C GLY A 37 8.77 12.01 -3.20
N ASP A 38 9.57 11.35 -4.04
CA ASP A 38 10.90 10.83 -3.71
C ASP A 38 10.95 9.76 -2.60
N THR A 39 9.87 8.98 -2.47
CA THR A 39 9.83 7.81 -1.59
C THR A 39 9.92 6.53 -2.41
N ARG A 40 10.68 5.56 -1.92
CA ARG A 40 10.80 4.23 -2.54
C ARG A 40 10.66 3.13 -1.50
N THR A 41 9.75 2.21 -1.76
CA THR A 41 9.69 0.93 -1.04
C THR A 41 10.70 -0.03 -1.69
N PRO A 42 11.58 -0.69 -0.93
CA PRO A 42 12.45 -1.73 -1.47
C PRO A 42 11.61 -2.86 -2.08
N ILE A 43 12.12 -3.51 -3.13
CA ILE A 43 11.49 -4.73 -3.63
C ILE A 43 11.53 -5.80 -2.54
N HIS A 44 10.39 -6.37 -2.22
CA HIS A 44 10.23 -7.40 -1.20
C HIS A 44 9.10 -8.37 -1.58
N VAL A 45 8.90 -9.38 -0.74
CA VAL A 45 7.88 -10.42 -0.95
C VAL A 45 6.99 -10.48 0.27
N HIS A 46 5.69 -10.29 0.07
CA HIS A 46 4.70 -10.64 1.08
C HIS A 46 4.49 -12.16 1.08
N ALA A 47 4.82 -12.82 2.20
CA ALA A 47 4.63 -14.27 2.31
C ALA A 47 3.14 -14.65 2.43
N ASP A 48 2.38 -13.88 3.20
CA ASP A 48 1.05 -14.30 3.66
C ASP A 48 -0.10 -13.43 3.13
N TYR A 49 0.22 -12.28 2.52
CA TYR A 49 -0.76 -11.25 2.18
C TYR A 49 -0.64 -10.85 0.71
N ASP A 50 -1.79 -10.71 0.06
CA ASP A 50 -1.86 -10.00 -1.21
C ASP A 50 -2.01 -8.50 -0.93
N GLU A 51 -1.55 -7.64 -1.84
CA GLU A 51 -1.67 -6.20 -1.73
C GLU A 51 -2.41 -5.63 -2.94
N THR A 52 -3.33 -4.70 -2.71
CA THR A 52 -4.01 -3.94 -3.76
C THR A 52 -3.76 -2.46 -3.52
N ILE A 53 -3.26 -1.76 -4.53
CA ILE A 53 -3.10 -0.30 -4.49
C ILE A 53 -4.11 0.32 -5.45
N TYR A 54 -4.90 1.24 -4.91
CA TYR A 54 -5.73 2.14 -5.69
C TYR A 54 -5.15 3.56 -5.59
N MET A 55 -4.85 4.17 -6.73
CA MET A 55 -4.23 5.49 -6.77
C MET A 55 -5.28 6.59 -6.62
N VAL A 56 -5.36 7.18 -5.42
CA VAL A 56 -6.31 8.27 -5.13
C VAL A 56 -5.88 9.58 -5.79
N GLU A 57 -4.59 9.90 -5.75
CA GLU A 57 -4.00 11.11 -6.32
C GLU A 57 -2.51 10.89 -6.60
N GLY A 58 -2.04 11.34 -7.76
CA GLY A 58 -0.63 11.32 -8.13
C GLY A 58 -0.27 10.13 -9.02
N GLU A 59 0.99 9.72 -8.95
CA GLU A 59 1.56 8.68 -9.80
C GLU A 59 2.46 7.75 -8.98
N LEU A 60 2.50 6.47 -9.37
CA LEU A 60 3.37 5.46 -8.78
C LEU A 60 3.97 4.59 -9.88
N ALA A 61 5.30 4.42 -9.83
CA ALA A 61 5.96 3.35 -10.54
C ALA A 61 6.10 2.14 -9.60
N ALA A 62 5.61 0.98 -10.04
CA ALA A 62 5.73 -0.29 -9.34
C ALA A 62 6.52 -1.29 -10.20
N ILE A 63 7.32 -2.15 -9.56
CA ILE A 63 8.03 -3.24 -10.23
C ILE A 63 7.51 -4.54 -9.65
N ILE A 64 6.70 -5.28 -10.42
CA ILE A 64 6.09 -6.53 -9.97
C ILE A 64 6.60 -7.65 -10.85
N ASP A 65 7.19 -8.68 -10.26
CA ASP A 65 7.83 -9.79 -10.99
C ASP A 65 8.78 -9.29 -12.09
N ARG A 66 9.60 -8.29 -11.75
CA ARG A 66 10.57 -7.63 -12.67
C ARG A 66 9.94 -6.88 -13.84
N LYS A 67 8.62 -6.65 -13.83
CA LYS A 67 7.93 -5.84 -14.83
C LYS A 67 7.57 -4.49 -14.25
N GLU A 68 7.80 -3.45 -15.04
CA GLU A 68 7.43 -2.09 -14.67
C GLU A 68 5.95 -1.85 -14.95
N HIS A 69 5.29 -1.20 -14.00
CA HIS A 69 3.92 -0.76 -14.06
C HIS A 69 3.87 0.71 -13.65
N SER A 70 3.10 1.50 -14.39
CA SER A 70 2.80 2.89 -14.03
C SER A 70 1.33 2.99 -13.65
N LEU A 71 1.07 3.59 -12.49
CA LEU A 71 -0.27 3.92 -12.02
C LEU A 71 -0.41 5.43 -11.96
N THR A 72 -1.56 5.91 -12.39
CA THR A 72 -2.02 7.29 -12.28
C THR A 72 -3.34 7.34 -11.52
N THR A 73 -3.79 8.55 -11.13
CA THR A 73 -5.07 8.73 -10.44
C THR A 73 -6.22 7.94 -11.06
N GLY A 74 -6.86 7.09 -10.26
CA GLY A 74 -7.95 6.20 -10.68
C GLY A 74 -7.53 4.78 -11.06
N ASP A 75 -6.23 4.54 -11.26
CA ASP A 75 -5.72 3.21 -11.56
C ASP A 75 -5.68 2.31 -10.31
N CYS A 76 -5.76 1.01 -10.55
CA CYS A 76 -5.69 -0.03 -9.54
C CYS A 76 -4.70 -1.11 -9.97
N ILE A 77 -3.90 -1.62 -9.04
CA ILE A 77 -3.03 -2.77 -9.27
C ILE A 77 -3.16 -3.78 -8.14
N PHE A 78 -3.11 -5.05 -8.50
CA PHE A 78 -3.12 -6.19 -7.58
C PHE A 78 -1.76 -6.87 -7.61
N MET A 79 -1.18 -7.07 -6.43
CA MET A 79 0.11 -7.70 -6.18
C MET A 79 -0.13 -8.99 -5.39
N PRO A 80 -0.05 -10.16 -6.04
CA PRO A 80 -0.24 -11.44 -5.36
C PRO A 80 0.90 -11.71 -4.37
N ARG A 81 0.58 -12.35 -3.25
CA ARG A 81 1.57 -12.89 -2.31
C ARG A 81 2.56 -13.81 -3.01
N GLY A 82 3.78 -13.88 -2.49
CA GLY A 82 4.84 -14.71 -3.06
C GLY A 82 5.48 -14.15 -4.33
N VAL A 83 4.94 -13.06 -4.90
CA VAL A 83 5.52 -12.35 -6.04
C VAL A 83 6.37 -11.18 -5.52
N PRO A 84 7.61 -10.99 -5.99
CA PRO A 84 8.39 -9.81 -5.65
C PRO A 84 7.75 -8.53 -6.21
N SER A 85 7.52 -7.57 -5.33
CA SER A 85 6.96 -6.24 -5.63
C SER A 85 7.66 -5.12 -4.89
#